data_AF-A0A1R1SQ83-F1
#
_entry.id   AF-A0A1R1SQ83-F1
#
_cell.length_a   1.000
_cell.length_b   1.000
_cell.length_c   1.000
_cell.angle_alpha   90.00
_cell.angle_beta   90.00
_cell.angle_gamma   90.00
#
_symmetry.space_group_name_H-M   'P 1'
#
loop_
_entity.id
_entity.type
_entity.pdbx_description
1 polymer ?
#
loop_
_entity_poly.entity_id
_entity_poly.type
_entity_poly.pdbx_seq_one_letter_code
_entity_poly.pdbx_strand_id
1 'polypeptide(L)'
;MDSAAGIPNPPPPSSSPGSSGASPHVEPGAGDGAPHYNENNAGRLPGEMSADSAEDARKEADRIRPVLRRLWKEKKWDVKSVRAALLEFGYEEVRTGAGGKRLGGTLDVRGMEPRFETDHYVTPEGARVGLWVHDDACVTAFVQKTNFEVRTNGPYLESGCFEPPFAH
;
A
#
# COMPACT_ATOMS: atom_id res chain seq x y z
N MET A 1 -24.01 81.21 -31.64
CA MET A 1 -23.53 81.36 -30.25
C MET A 1 -23.96 80.08 -29.55
N ASP A 2 -23.02 79.14 -29.42
CA ASP A 2 -22.34 78.81 -28.14
C ASP A 2 -23.27 77.95 -27.26
N SER A 3 -22.89 76.85 -26.62
CA SER A 3 -21.64 76.10 -26.48
C SER A 3 -21.96 74.80 -25.71
N ALA A 4 -20.98 73.91 -25.66
CA ALA A 4 -21.00 72.54 -25.12
C ALA A 4 -21.35 72.37 -23.63
N ALA A 5 -21.89 71.19 -23.27
CA ALA A 5 -21.22 70.18 -22.41
C ALA A 5 -22.20 69.09 -21.88
N GLY A 6 -21.77 67.81 -21.92
CA GLY A 6 -22.37 66.72 -21.13
C GLY A 6 -22.45 65.36 -21.83
N ILE A 7 -21.39 64.55 -21.77
CA ILE A 7 -21.39 63.14 -22.19
C ILE A 7 -22.06 62.28 -21.09
N PRO A 8 -22.93 61.31 -21.41
CA PRO A 8 -23.58 60.45 -20.41
C PRO A 8 -22.63 59.41 -19.79
N ASN A 9 -22.79 59.18 -18.48
CA ASN A 9 -22.05 58.23 -17.65
C ASN A 9 -22.25 56.76 -18.06
N PRO A 10 -21.23 55.89 -17.93
CA PRO A 10 -21.40 54.44 -17.96
C PRO A 10 -22.07 53.91 -16.68
N PRO A 11 -22.80 52.77 -16.76
CA PRO A 11 -23.52 52.21 -15.62
C PRO A 11 -22.58 51.63 -14.55
N PRO A 12 -23.00 51.64 -13.26
CA PRO A 12 -22.23 51.06 -12.17
C PRO A 12 -22.20 49.52 -12.25
N PRO A 13 -21.13 48.86 -11.77
CA PRO A 13 -21.00 47.42 -11.78
C PRO A 13 -22.00 46.75 -10.82
N SER A 14 -22.52 45.61 -11.27
CA SER A 14 -23.49 44.77 -10.56
C SER A 14 -23.00 44.34 -9.18
N SER A 15 -23.75 44.69 -8.13
CA SER A 15 -23.62 44.08 -6.81
C SER A 15 -24.19 42.67 -6.86
N SER A 16 -23.31 41.66 -6.78
CA SER A 16 -23.73 40.27 -6.56
C SER A 16 -23.76 39.96 -5.06
N PRO A 17 -24.77 39.21 -4.58
CA PRO A 17 -25.03 38.96 -3.17
C PRO A 17 -23.98 38.05 -2.53
N GLY A 18 -23.82 38.20 -1.21
CA GLY A 18 -22.86 37.47 -0.40
C GLY A 18 -22.91 35.96 -0.62
N SER A 19 -21.75 35.39 -0.97
CA SER A 19 -21.59 33.94 -1.02
C SER A 19 -21.69 33.41 0.41
N SER A 20 -22.74 32.63 0.64
CA SER A 20 -22.94 31.88 1.87
C SER A 20 -21.75 30.95 2.07
N GLY A 21 -21.18 30.96 3.28
CA GLY A 21 -20.05 30.11 3.64
C GLY A 21 -20.32 28.66 3.27
N ALA A 22 -19.55 28.12 2.33
CA ALA A 22 -19.48 26.70 2.10
C ALA A 22 -18.90 26.07 3.37
N SER A 23 -19.70 25.30 4.10
CA SER A 23 -19.22 24.50 5.22
C SER A 23 -18.11 23.58 4.72
N PRO A 24 -16.96 23.48 5.41
CA PRO A 24 -15.91 22.56 5.00
C PRO A 24 -16.48 21.15 5.15
N HIS A 25 -16.66 20.44 4.04
CA HIS A 25 -16.82 19.00 4.09
C HIS A 25 -15.48 18.43 4.55
N VAL A 26 -15.39 18.14 5.84
CA VAL A 26 -14.37 17.26 6.38
C VAL A 26 -14.86 15.84 6.12
N GLU A 27 -14.18 15.12 5.22
CA GLU A 27 -14.39 13.68 5.09
C GLU A 27 -14.13 13.00 6.44
N PRO A 28 -15.03 12.14 6.94
CA PRO A 28 -14.79 11.38 8.16
C PRO A 28 -13.54 10.49 7.99
N GLY A 29 -12.45 10.85 8.67
CA GLY A 29 -11.15 10.17 8.57
C GLY A 29 -9.98 11.06 8.15
N ALA A 30 -10.26 12.29 7.70
CA ALA A 30 -9.24 13.32 7.53
C ALA A 30 -8.75 13.80 8.91
N GLY A 31 -7.79 13.09 9.50
CA GLY A 31 -6.94 13.67 10.55
C GLY A 31 -6.19 14.89 10.02
N ASP A 32 -5.45 15.59 10.89
CA ASP A 32 -4.65 16.81 10.62
C ASP A 32 -3.50 16.63 9.57
N GLY A 33 -3.71 15.85 8.52
CA GLY A 33 -2.81 15.67 7.39
C GLY A 33 -2.99 16.79 6.36
N ALA A 34 -1.91 17.07 5.63
CA ALA A 34 -1.93 18.02 4.53
C ALA A 34 -3.07 17.71 3.53
N PRO A 35 -3.69 18.74 2.90
CA PRO A 35 -4.63 18.54 1.80
C PRO A 35 -4.03 17.56 0.78
N HIS A 36 -4.84 16.62 0.27
CA HIS A 36 -4.43 15.59 -0.69
C HIS A 36 -3.54 14.44 -0.16
N TYR A 37 -3.40 14.26 1.16
CA TYR A 37 -2.58 13.16 1.72
C TYR A 37 -2.98 11.77 1.20
N ASN A 38 -4.27 11.45 1.20
CA ASN A 38 -4.76 10.14 0.75
C ASN A 38 -4.53 9.92 -0.75
N GLU A 39 -4.67 10.97 -1.57
CA GLU A 39 -4.44 10.90 -3.02
C GLU A 39 -2.96 10.70 -3.34
N ASN A 40 -2.07 11.45 -2.67
CA ASN A 40 -0.62 11.31 -2.84
C ASN A 40 -0.11 9.95 -2.35
N ASN A 41 -0.78 9.34 -1.37
CA ASN A 41 -0.37 8.06 -0.80
C ASN A 41 -1.23 6.88 -1.25
N ALA A 42 -2.16 7.06 -2.20
CA ALA A 42 -3.12 6.02 -2.58
C ALA A 42 -2.44 4.71 -3.00
N GLY A 43 -1.29 4.79 -3.68
CA GLY A 43 -0.49 3.62 -4.05
C GLY A 43 0.11 2.85 -2.87
N ARG A 44 0.29 3.49 -1.71
CA ARG A 44 0.80 2.89 -0.46
C ARG A 44 -0.28 2.44 0.51
N LEU A 45 -1.55 2.74 0.22
CA LEU A 45 -2.64 2.20 1.00
C LEU A 45 -2.91 0.77 0.50
N PRO A 46 -2.92 -0.24 1.39
CA PRO A 46 -3.41 -1.54 1.00
C PRO A 46 -4.89 -1.42 0.62
N GLY A 47 -5.34 -2.25 -0.34
CA GLY A 47 -6.76 -2.36 -0.65
C GLY A 47 -7.58 -2.76 0.59
N GLU A 48 -8.87 -2.45 0.54
CA GLU A 48 -9.83 -2.91 1.54
C GLU A 48 -9.96 -4.45 1.52
N MET A 49 -10.20 -5.02 2.69
CA MET A 49 -10.52 -6.45 2.85
C MET A 49 -11.96 -6.61 3.31
N SER A 50 -12.67 -7.58 2.75
CA SER A 50 -13.92 -8.02 3.37
C SER A 50 -13.66 -8.60 4.78
N ALA A 51 -14.68 -8.59 5.64
CA ALA A 51 -14.55 -9.10 7.01
C ALA A 51 -14.15 -10.59 7.04
N ASP A 52 -14.78 -11.40 6.20
CA ASP A 52 -14.51 -12.84 6.06
C ASP A 52 -13.08 -13.07 5.52
N SER A 53 -12.70 -12.34 4.47
CA SER A 53 -11.34 -12.41 3.91
C SER A 53 -10.28 -12.04 4.95
N ALA A 54 -10.53 -11.02 5.77
CA ALA A 54 -9.64 -10.60 6.83
C ALA A 54 -9.55 -11.63 7.97
N GLU A 55 -10.63 -12.36 8.29
CA GLU A 55 -10.59 -13.46 9.25
C GLU A 55 -9.74 -14.62 8.74
N ASP A 56 -9.94 -15.03 7.48
CA ASP A 56 -9.15 -16.11 6.88
C ASP A 56 -7.68 -15.73 6.71
N ALA A 57 -7.39 -14.49 6.35
CA ALA A 57 -6.02 -13.98 6.31
C ALA A 57 -5.36 -14.04 7.69
N ARG A 58 -6.10 -13.77 8.77
CA ARG A 58 -5.60 -13.90 10.15
C ARG A 58 -5.28 -15.34 10.51
N LYS A 59 -6.13 -16.30 10.13
CA LYS A 59 -5.87 -17.74 10.33
C LYS A 59 -4.59 -18.17 9.60
N GLU A 60 -4.40 -17.74 8.36
CA GLU A 60 -3.19 -18.06 7.58
C GLU A 60 -1.95 -17.37 8.15
N ALA A 61 -2.07 -16.11 8.60
CA ALA A 61 -0.98 -15.42 9.30
C ALA A 61 -0.55 -16.19 10.56
N ASP A 62 -1.49 -16.65 11.38
CA ASP A 62 -1.21 -17.43 12.58
C ASP A 62 -0.62 -18.81 12.25
N ARG A 63 -0.99 -19.40 11.12
CA ARG A 63 -0.42 -20.66 10.61
C ARG A 63 1.06 -20.53 10.22
N ILE A 64 1.43 -19.46 9.50
CA ILE A 64 2.83 -19.29 9.02
C ILE A 64 3.76 -18.66 10.05
N ARG A 65 3.23 -17.85 10.98
CA ARG A 65 4.02 -17.17 12.02
C ARG A 65 4.97 -18.09 12.80
N PRO A 66 4.56 -19.28 13.30
CA PRO A 66 5.49 -20.18 13.97
C PRO A 66 6.59 -20.73 13.04
N VAL A 67 6.29 -20.93 11.75
CA VAL A 67 7.28 -21.38 10.75
C VAL A 67 8.37 -20.33 10.56
N LEU A 68 7.97 -19.08 10.32
CA LEU A 68 8.92 -17.98 10.16
C LEU A 68 9.70 -17.70 11.44
N ARG A 69 9.05 -17.82 12.61
CA ARG A 69 9.73 -17.73 13.92
C ARG A 69 10.80 -18.81 14.07
N ARG A 70 10.53 -20.05 13.65
CA ARG A 70 11.52 -21.15 13.69
C ARG A 70 12.70 -20.84 12.77
N LEU A 71 12.43 -20.46 11.53
CA LEU A 71 13.47 -20.09 10.55
C LEU A 71 14.36 -18.96 11.07
N TRP A 72 13.76 -17.92 11.66
CA TRP A 72 14.50 -16.84 12.28
C TRP A 72 15.45 -17.32 13.39
N LYS A 73 14.95 -18.16 14.32
CA LYS A 73 15.77 -18.75 15.40
C LYS A 73 16.90 -19.63 14.88
N GLU A 74 16.67 -20.36 13.79
CA GLU A 74 17.66 -21.20 13.11
C GLU A 74 18.61 -20.42 12.20
N LYS A 75 18.43 -19.10 12.08
CA LYS A 75 19.19 -18.22 11.20
C LYS A 75 19.05 -18.56 9.70
N LYS A 76 17.88 -19.04 9.31
CA LYS A 76 17.51 -19.44 7.94
C LYS A 76 16.55 -18.44 7.32
N TRP A 77 17.02 -17.22 7.11
CA TRP A 77 16.21 -16.12 6.56
C TRP A 77 16.43 -15.89 5.06
N ASP A 78 17.27 -16.71 4.41
CA ASP A 78 17.47 -16.63 2.96
C ASP A 78 16.21 -17.09 2.19
N VAL A 79 16.04 -16.52 1.00
CA VAL A 79 14.87 -16.75 0.14
C VAL A 79 14.61 -18.24 -0.10
N LYS A 80 15.66 -19.04 -0.30
CA LYS A 80 15.54 -20.46 -0.62
C LYS A 80 15.03 -21.25 0.58
N SER A 81 15.59 -21.03 1.77
CA SER A 81 15.13 -21.68 2.99
C SER A 81 13.70 -21.32 3.35
N VAL A 82 13.32 -20.04 3.23
CA VAL A 82 11.97 -19.56 3.52
C VAL A 82 10.96 -20.15 2.53
N ARG A 83 11.28 -20.11 1.24
CA ARG A 83 10.44 -20.70 0.20
C ARG A 83 10.22 -22.19 0.42
N ALA A 84 11.29 -22.95 0.64
CA ALA A 84 11.19 -24.39 0.86
C ALA A 84 10.27 -24.74 2.05
N ALA A 85 10.44 -24.03 3.18
CA ALA A 85 9.63 -24.25 4.37
C ALA A 85 8.14 -23.93 4.15
N LEU A 86 7.80 -22.92 3.35
CA LEU A 86 6.41 -22.58 3.06
C LEU A 86 5.80 -23.53 2.02
N LEU A 87 6.58 -24.01 1.04
CA LEU A 87 6.11 -25.04 0.11
C LEU A 87 5.78 -26.36 0.82
N GLU A 88 6.55 -26.76 1.84
CA GLU A 88 6.24 -27.92 2.70
C GLU A 88 4.89 -27.78 3.44
N PHE A 89 4.39 -26.55 3.61
CA PHE A 89 3.09 -26.27 4.23
C PHE A 89 1.90 -26.35 3.27
N GLY A 90 2.15 -26.66 1.99
CA GLY A 90 1.12 -26.88 0.97
C GLY A 90 0.77 -25.63 0.16
N TYR A 91 1.52 -24.54 0.29
CA TYR A 91 1.36 -23.39 -0.59
C TYR A 91 1.99 -23.66 -1.95
N GLU A 92 1.46 -23.00 -2.99
CA GLU A 92 1.98 -23.10 -4.35
C GLU A 92 2.66 -21.81 -4.76
N GLU A 93 3.84 -21.90 -5.37
CA GLU A 93 4.53 -20.73 -5.93
C GLU A 93 3.67 -20.05 -7.00
N VAL A 94 3.62 -18.72 -6.91
CA VAL A 94 3.00 -17.87 -7.92
C VAL A 94 3.68 -18.10 -9.26
N ARG A 95 2.87 -18.39 -10.27
CA ARG A 95 3.30 -18.45 -11.67
C ARG A 95 2.81 -17.20 -12.35
N THR A 96 3.70 -16.44 -12.98
CA THR A 96 3.34 -15.24 -13.74
C THR A 96 3.40 -15.52 -15.24
N GLY A 97 2.46 -14.94 -15.98
CA GLY A 97 2.38 -14.98 -17.42
C GLY A 97 3.00 -13.74 -18.06
N ALA A 98 2.83 -13.61 -19.38
CA ALA A 98 3.19 -12.40 -20.10
C ALA A 98 2.51 -11.17 -19.45
N GLY A 99 3.27 -10.10 -19.25
CA GLY A 99 2.79 -8.88 -18.60
C GLY A 99 2.62 -8.97 -17.08
N GLY A 100 3.21 -9.97 -16.40
CA GLY A 100 3.22 -10.06 -14.93
C GLY A 100 1.91 -10.55 -14.31
N LYS A 101 0.92 -10.92 -15.12
CA LYS A 101 -0.35 -11.46 -14.63
C LYS A 101 -0.13 -12.79 -13.91
N ARG A 102 -0.69 -12.93 -12.70
CA ARG A 102 -0.73 -14.21 -11.98
C ARG A 102 -1.57 -15.24 -12.75
N LEU A 103 -0.99 -16.41 -13.02
CA LEU A 103 -1.60 -17.55 -13.70
C LEU A 103 -1.97 -18.69 -12.75
N GLY A 104 -1.53 -18.62 -11.50
CA GLY A 104 -1.79 -19.62 -10.47
C GLY A 104 -0.80 -19.50 -9.31
N GLY A 105 -1.01 -20.29 -8.28
CA GLY A 105 -0.25 -20.22 -7.03
C GLY A 105 -0.62 -19.02 -6.15
N THR A 106 -0.23 -19.10 -4.89
CA THR A 106 -0.57 -18.12 -3.86
C THR A 106 0.64 -17.61 -3.10
N LEU A 107 1.82 -18.23 -3.25
CA LEU A 107 3.02 -17.87 -2.52
C LEU A 107 4.04 -17.17 -3.42
N ASP A 108 4.48 -15.99 -3.00
CA ASP A 108 5.61 -15.29 -3.58
C ASP A 108 6.65 -15.00 -2.49
N VAL A 109 7.88 -15.45 -2.71
CA VAL A 109 9.00 -15.25 -1.78
C VAL A 109 10.16 -14.59 -2.52
N ARG A 110 10.50 -13.39 -2.09
CA ARG A 110 11.51 -12.52 -2.71
C ARG A 110 12.55 -12.09 -1.68
N GLY A 111 13.67 -11.57 -2.16
CA GLY A 111 14.64 -10.89 -1.29
C GLY A 111 14.07 -9.60 -0.70
N MET A 112 14.76 -9.05 0.30
CA MET A 112 14.47 -7.70 0.78
C MET A 112 14.73 -6.67 -0.33
N GLU A 113 14.04 -5.53 -0.27
CA GLU A 113 14.28 -4.42 -1.19
C GLU A 113 15.44 -3.54 -0.69
N PRO A 114 16.20 -2.93 -1.61
CA PRO A 114 17.22 -1.96 -1.24
C PRO A 114 16.58 -0.74 -0.57
N ARG A 115 17.23 -0.23 0.47
CA ARG A 115 16.85 1.02 1.14
C ARG A 115 18.03 1.96 1.22
N PHE A 116 17.78 3.26 1.10
CA PHE A 116 18.83 4.27 1.21
C PHE A 116 19.19 4.48 2.68
N GLU A 117 20.45 4.24 3.03
CA GLU A 117 21.02 4.44 4.36
C GLU A 117 22.16 5.45 4.27
N THR A 118 22.02 6.59 4.94
CA THR A 118 23.00 7.69 5.03
C THR A 118 23.42 8.30 3.69
N ASP A 119 24.15 7.55 2.85
CA ASP A 119 24.78 7.97 1.61
C ASP A 119 24.77 6.88 0.51
N HIS A 120 24.24 5.68 0.77
CA HIS A 120 24.20 4.58 -0.20
C HIS A 120 22.98 3.68 -0.04
N TYR A 121 22.71 2.86 -1.05
CA TYR A 121 21.68 1.83 -0.97
C TYR A 121 22.24 0.57 -0.30
N VAL A 122 21.51 0.07 0.70
CA VAL A 122 21.78 -1.19 1.39
C VAL A 122 20.61 -2.13 1.14
N THR A 123 20.90 -3.35 0.72
CA THR A 123 19.90 -4.42 0.66
C THR A 123 20.06 -5.30 1.90
N PRO A 124 19.10 -5.28 2.85
CA PRO A 124 19.17 -6.13 4.02
C PRO A 124 19.14 -7.61 3.63
N GLU A 125 19.86 -8.44 4.39
CA GLU A 125 19.75 -9.89 4.24
C GLU A 125 18.42 -10.38 4.84
N GLY A 126 17.67 -11.14 4.06
CA GLY A 126 16.40 -11.70 4.48
C GLY A 126 15.50 -12.05 3.30
N ALA A 127 14.27 -12.42 3.63
CA ALA A 127 13.23 -12.71 2.65
C ALA A 127 11.92 -12.05 3.05
N ARG A 128 11.18 -11.59 2.03
CA ARG A 128 9.81 -11.13 2.13
C ARG A 128 8.89 -12.19 1.55
N VAL A 129 7.72 -12.33 2.14
CA VAL A 129 6.70 -13.29 1.77
C VAL A 129 5.41 -12.53 1.50
N GLY A 130 4.84 -12.74 0.32
CA GLY A 130 3.47 -12.37 -0.03
C GLY A 130 2.68 -13.64 -0.25
N LEU A 131 1.63 -13.85 0.55
CA LEU A 131 0.71 -14.98 0.42
C LEU A 131 -0.68 -14.43 0.14
N TRP A 132 -1.25 -14.77 -1.02
CA TRP A 132 -2.64 -14.45 -1.31
C TRP A 132 -3.56 -15.47 -0.65
N VAL A 133 -4.51 -14.98 0.14
CA VAL A 133 -5.54 -15.80 0.80
C VAL A 133 -6.85 -15.72 0.01
N HIS A 134 -7.20 -14.51 -0.40
CA HIS A 134 -8.30 -14.20 -1.33
C HIS A 134 -7.81 -13.18 -2.36
N ASP A 135 -8.67 -12.79 -3.31
CA ASP A 135 -8.33 -11.73 -4.28
C ASP A 135 -8.21 -10.36 -3.63
N ASP A 136 -8.89 -10.13 -2.51
CA ASP A 136 -8.87 -8.90 -1.71
C ASP A 136 -8.01 -8.99 -0.44
N ALA A 137 -7.41 -10.15 -0.14
CA ALA A 137 -6.68 -10.35 1.11
C ALA A 137 -5.34 -11.08 0.96
N CYS A 138 -4.33 -10.52 1.62
CA CYS A 138 -2.97 -11.00 1.67
C CYS A 138 -2.51 -11.23 3.11
N VAL A 139 -1.60 -12.18 3.27
CA VAL A 139 -0.64 -12.22 4.37
C VAL A 139 0.70 -11.72 3.85
N THR A 140 1.24 -10.70 4.50
CA THR A 140 2.56 -10.15 4.22
C THR A 140 3.47 -10.44 5.39
N ALA A 141 4.67 -10.94 5.11
CA ALA A 141 5.64 -11.23 6.13
C ALA A 141 7.05 -10.95 5.66
N PHE A 142 7.97 -10.85 6.62
CA PHE A 142 9.39 -10.93 6.34
C PHE A 142 10.11 -11.68 7.46
N VAL A 143 11.27 -12.22 7.13
CA VAL A 143 12.24 -12.71 8.08
C VAL A 143 13.62 -12.20 7.68
N GLN A 144 14.29 -11.57 8.63
CA GLN A 144 15.62 -10.99 8.42
C GLN A 144 16.46 -11.21 9.67
N LYS A 145 17.73 -10.84 9.62
CA LYS A 145 18.68 -11.08 10.71
C LYS A 145 18.23 -10.52 12.06
N THR A 146 17.62 -9.33 12.07
CA THR A 146 17.26 -8.60 13.29
C THR A 146 15.92 -9.04 13.89
N ASN A 147 14.94 -9.40 13.05
CA ASN A 147 13.57 -9.73 13.47
C ASN A 147 12.79 -10.44 12.34
N PHE A 148 11.54 -10.77 12.62
CA PHE A 148 10.56 -11.23 11.66
C PHE A 148 9.20 -10.61 12.00
N GLU A 149 8.32 -10.51 11.02
CA GLU A 149 6.96 -10.00 11.20
C GLU A 149 5.99 -10.73 10.28
N VAL A 150 4.73 -10.85 10.72
CA VAL A 150 3.61 -11.37 9.92
C VAL A 150 2.40 -10.50 10.16
N ARG A 151 1.87 -9.91 9.10
CA ARG A 151 0.68 -9.04 9.08
C ARG A 151 -0.29 -9.44 7.98
N THR A 152 -1.52 -8.96 8.09
CA THR A 152 -2.56 -9.11 7.07
C THR A 152 -2.91 -7.76 6.49
N ASN A 153 -3.18 -7.70 5.20
CA ASN A 153 -3.52 -6.48 4.47
C ASN A 153 -4.25 -6.85 3.18
N GLY A 154 -5.01 -5.93 2.59
CA GLY A 154 -5.43 -6.11 1.20
C GLY A 154 -4.26 -5.91 0.24
N PRO A 155 -4.42 -6.30 -1.04
CA PRO A 155 -3.40 -6.11 -2.05
C PRO A 155 -3.19 -4.61 -2.34
N TYR A 156 -1.94 -4.23 -2.53
CA TYR A 156 -1.55 -2.96 -3.11
C TYR A 156 -1.78 -2.99 -4.63
N LEU A 157 -2.18 -1.85 -5.19
CA LEU A 157 -2.62 -1.74 -6.58
C LEU A 157 -1.57 -2.26 -7.59
N GLU A 158 -0.29 -1.93 -7.38
CA GLU A 158 0.79 -2.24 -8.32
C GLU A 158 1.60 -3.48 -7.92
N SER A 159 1.81 -3.66 -6.62
CA SER A 159 2.74 -4.64 -6.07
C SER A 159 2.06 -5.87 -5.45
N GLY A 160 0.72 -5.96 -5.54
CA GLY A 160 -0.04 -7.09 -5.02
C GLY A 160 0.12 -7.19 -3.51
N CYS A 161 0.56 -8.35 -2.98
CA CYS A 161 0.72 -8.46 -1.52
C CYS A 161 1.90 -7.67 -0.95
N PHE A 162 2.84 -7.19 -1.76
CA PHE A 162 4.00 -6.45 -1.23
C PHE A 162 3.70 -4.96 -1.12
N GLU A 163 4.07 -4.35 0.00
CA GLU A 163 4.08 -2.88 0.09
C GLU A 163 5.07 -2.31 -0.92
N PRO A 164 4.68 -1.31 -1.72
CA PRO A 164 5.55 -0.72 -2.72
C PRO A 164 6.71 0.05 -2.08
N PRO A 165 7.90 0.07 -2.73
CA PRO A 165 9.09 0.68 -2.17
C PRO A 165 9.04 2.22 -2.09
N PHE A 166 8.22 2.87 -2.92
CA PHE A 166 8.16 4.33 -3.05
C PHE A 166 6.70 4.83 -3.13
N ALA A 167 6.45 6.07 -2.69
CA ALA A 167 5.25 6.85 -3.03
C ALA A 167 5.66 7.96 -4.03
N HIS A 168 4.74 8.31 -4.94
CA HIS A 168 4.92 9.35 -5.94
C HIS A 168 4.48 10.72 -5.44
#